data_AF-K4DI47-F1
#
_entry.id   AF-K4DI47-F1
#
_cell.length_a   1.000
_cell.length_b   1.000
_cell.length_c   1.000
_cell.angle_alpha   90.00
_cell.angle_beta   90.00
_cell.angle_gamma   90.00
#
_symmetry.space_group_name_H-M   'P 1'
#
loop_
_entity.id
_entity.type
_entity.pdbx_description
1 polymer ?
#
loop_
_entity_poly.entity_id
_entity_poly.type
_entity_poly.pdbx_seq_one_letter_code
_entity_poly.pdbx_strand_id
1 'polypeptide(L)' 'MEATNAIKPLLGDYYQVDDTPILKAMWRDTKECIYVEKDEGSQGRGVYWYKNKL' A
#
# COMPACT_ATOMS: atom_id res chain seq x y z
N MET A 1 -6.03 -22.02 2.95
CA MET A 1 -4.60 -22.36 2.68
C MET A 1 -4.36 -22.83 1.25
N GLU A 2 -5.35 -23.40 0.57
CA GLU A 2 -5.24 -23.87 -0.83
C GLU A 2 -4.67 -22.81 -1.79
N ALA A 3 -5.27 -21.61 -1.84
CA ALA A 3 -4.78 -20.51 -2.69
C ALA A 3 -3.34 -20.08 -2.36
N THR A 4 -2.99 -20.02 -1.08
CA THR A 4 -1.63 -19.68 -0.63
C THR A 4 -0.61 -20.72 -1.10
N ASN A 5 -0.95 -22.00 -0.99
CA ASN A 5 -0.08 -23.10 -1.40
C ASN A 5 0.10 -23.15 -2.92
N ALA A 6 -0.92 -22.78 -3.69
CA ALA A 6 -0.84 -22.68 -5.15
C ALA A 6 0.02 -21.50 -5.62
N ILE A 7 0.00 -20.37 -4.91
CA ILE A 7 0.72 -19.15 -5.29
C ILE A 7 2.20 -19.17 -4.87
N LYS A 8 2.56 -19.82 -3.75
CA LYS A 8 3.94 -19.94 -3.27
C LYS A 8 4.96 -20.38 -4.34
N PRO A 9 4.75 -21.49 -5.08
CA PRO A 9 5.72 -21.93 -6.10
C PRO A 9 5.79 -20.98 -7.32
N LEU A 10 4.73 -20.22 -7.60
CA LEU A 10 4.71 -19.21 -8.66
C LEU A 10 5.58 -17.99 -8.33
N LEU A 11 5.54 -17.54 -7.07
CA LEU A 11 6.31 -16.38 -6.61
C LEU A 11 7.75 -16.73 -6.23
N GLY A 12 8.04 -17.97 -5.82
CA GLY A 12 9.39 -18.40 -5.46
C GLY A 12 10.00 -17.51 -4.39
N ASP A 13 11.19 -16.97 -4.67
CA ASP A 13 11.94 -16.08 -3.77
C ASP A 13 11.24 -14.74 -3.51
N TYR A 14 10.28 -14.35 -4.34
CA TYR A 14 9.47 -13.15 -4.16
C TYR A 14 8.28 -13.34 -3.23
N TYR A 15 8.01 -14.57 -2.78
CA TYR A 15 6.94 -14.82 -1.83
C TYR A 15 7.30 -14.23 -0.46
N GLN A 16 6.65 -13.12 -0.12
CA GLN A 16 6.78 -12.46 1.18
C GLN A 16 5.47 -12.58 1.96
N VAL A 17 5.57 -12.76 3.27
CA VAL A 17 4.43 -12.85 4.19
C VAL A 17 4.58 -11.80 5.27
N ASP A 18 3.53 -11.02 5.49
CA ASP A 18 3.38 -10.15 6.66
C ASP A 18 2.60 -10.92 7.73
N ASP A 19 3.23 -11.17 8.87
CA ASP A 19 2.67 -11.86 10.04
C ASP A 19 2.06 -10.88 11.07
N THR A 20 1.97 -9.58 10.74
CA THR A 20 1.36 -8.57 11.59
C THR A 20 -0.10 -8.93 11.93
N PRO A 21 -0.51 -8.89 13.22
CA PRO A 21 -1.90 -9.13 13.60
C PRO A 21 -2.86 -8.19 12.88
N ILE A 22 -4.01 -8.71 12.43
CA ILE A 22 -4.98 -8.00 11.58
C ILE A 22 -5.31 -6.60 12.11
N LEU A 23 -5.63 -6.47 13.40
CA LEU A 23 -5.95 -5.17 14.00
C LEU A 23 -4.79 -4.17 13.96
N LYS A 24 -3.55 -4.65 14.11
CA LYS A 24 -2.35 -3.82 14.06
C LYS A 24 -2.05 -3.40 12.63
N ALA A 25 -2.21 -4.31 11.66
CA ALA A 25 -2.07 -4.01 10.24
C ALA A 25 -3.10 -2.96 9.80
N MET A 26 -4.38 -3.16 10.17
CA MET A 26 -5.43 -2.19 9.86
C MET A 26 -5.16 -0.81 10.48
N TRP A 27 -4.66 -0.76 11.72
CA TRP A 27 -4.28 0.50 12.35
C TRP A 27 -3.14 1.21 11.63
N ARG A 28 -2.07 0.48 11.27
CA ARG A 28 -0.95 0.98 10.47
C ARG A 28 -1.46 1.56 9.16
N ASP A 29 -2.23 0.76 8.42
CA ASP A 29 -2.69 1.13 7.09
C ASP A 29 -3.66 2.32 7.15
N THR A 30 -4.50 2.42 8.19
CA THR A 30 -5.39 3.58 8.37
C THR A 30 -4.62 4.86 8.72
N LYS A 31 -3.48 4.75 9.41
CA LYS A 31 -2.63 5.89 9.79
C LYS A 31 -1.75 6.36 8.63
N GLU A 32 -1.22 5.43 7.85
CA GLU A 32 -0.27 5.68 6.76
C GLU A 32 -0.96 5.84 5.40
N CYS A 33 -2.22 5.41 5.23
CA CYS A 33 -3.00 5.65 4.01
C CYS A 33 -3.44 7.12 3.96
N ILE A 34 -2.57 7.92 3.37
CA ILE A 34 -2.71 9.36 3.29
C ILE A 34 -3.19 9.75 1.89
N TYR A 35 -4.24 10.58 1.84
CA TYR A 35 -4.74 11.12 0.58
C TYR A 35 -3.73 12.10 -0.04
N VAL A 36 -3.46 11.93 -1.33
CA VAL A 36 -2.60 12.80 -2.12
C VAL A 36 -3.42 13.48 -3.22
N GLU A 37 -3.30 14.80 -3.33
CA GLU A 37 -4.01 15.59 -4.33
C GLU A 37 -3.14 15.78 -5.57
N LYS A 38 -3.78 15.85 -6.74
CA LYS A 38 -3.10 16.27 -7.96
C LYS A 38 -2.60 17.69 -7.79
N ASP A 39 -1.37 17.95 -8.23
CA ASP A 39 -0.85 19.31 -8.27
C ASP A 39 -1.63 20.15 -9.29
N GLU A 40 -2.28 21.21 -8.82
CA GLU A 40 -3.11 22.10 -9.66
C GLU A 40 -2.30 22.80 -10.75
N GLY A 41 -1.00 23.04 -10.49
CA GLY A 41 -0.07 23.63 -11.46
C GLY A 41 0.45 22.65 -12.52
N SER A 42 0.20 21.33 -12.34
CA SER A 42 0.68 20.29 -13.26
C SER A 42 -0.49 19.61 -13.97
N GLN A 43 -1.09 20.31 -14.93
CA GLN A 43 -2.08 19.70 -15.81
C GLN A 43 -1.42 18.55 -16.62
N GLY A 44 -1.63 17.31 -16.16
CA GLY A 44 -1.32 16.09 -16.91
C GLY A 44 0.04 15.42 -16.64
N ARG A 45 0.85 15.86 -15.68
CA ARG A 45 2.18 15.23 -15.41
C ARG A 45 2.16 14.06 -14.42
N GLY A 46 1.00 13.70 -13.87
CA GLY A 46 0.86 12.58 -12.93
C GLY A 46 1.57 12.79 -11.59
N VAL A 47 1.90 14.03 -11.24
CA VAL A 47 2.52 14.37 -9.94
C VAL A 47 1.41 14.59 -8.91
N TYR A 48 1.49 13.88 -7.79
CA TYR A 48 0.58 13.98 -6.66
C TYR A 48 1.34 14.40 -5.42
N TRP A 49 0.78 15.32 -4.62
CA TRP A 49 1.39 15.80 -3.39
C TRP A 49 0.50 15.51 -2.20
N TYR A 50 1.12 15.15 -1.08
CA TYR A 50 0.48 15.23 0.21
C TYR A 50 0.47 16.70 0.69
N LYS A 51 -0.71 17.33 0.71
CA LYS A 51 -0.87 18.70 1.22
C LYS A 51 -1.09 18.66 2.74
N ASN A 52 -0.01 18.66 3.50
CA ASN A 52 -0.11 18.86 4.95
C ASN A 52 -0.40 20.35 5.22
N LYS A 53 -1.65 20.67 5.62
CA LYS A 53 -2.00 22.01 6.10
C LYS A 53 -1.55 22.12 7.57
N LEU A 54 -0.29 22.46 7.79
CA LEU A 54 0.16 23.03 9.06
C LEU A 54 -0.30 24.48 9.16
#